data_AF-A0A8H3U1K3-F1
#
_entry.id   AF-A0A8H3U1K3-F1
#
_cell.length_a   1.000
_cell.length_b   1.000
_cell.length_c   1.000
_cell.angle_alpha   90.00
_cell.angle_beta   90.00
_cell.angle_gamma   90.00
#
_symmetry.space_group_name_H-M   'P 1'
#
loop_
_entity.id
_entity.type
_entity.pdbx_description
1 polymer ?
#
loop_
_entity_poly.entity_id
_entity_poly.type
_entity_poly.pdbx_seq_one_letter_code
_entity_poly.pdbx_strand_id
1 'polypeptide(L)'
;SKYDKEPDYRDSKHVRDTQNAKQGLQRDDWMMMPPTQDGLLARMDPTKLRPGKFRSGKAAGGPAGGGIESTWTETPEQKRKRLENEMLGIAAPANSSVNTAQSVRKEDEDAARRIKEYNEKHRGKSLYDEHKKTKPEEKEDDPSKRAFDREKDVGGGMKIGHAKRKEMVNRAADFTSKFAGGGFL
;
A
#
# COMPACT_ATOMS: atom_id res chain seq x y z
N SER A 1 0.99 13.82 -57.22
CA SER A 1 1.92 13.88 -56.09
C SER A 1 1.34 14.80 -55.03
N LYS A 2 0.66 14.25 -54.03
CA LYS A 2 0.19 14.94 -52.83
C LYS A 2 0.36 13.95 -51.68
N TYR A 3 1.52 13.98 -51.03
CA TYR A 3 1.73 13.28 -49.78
C TYR A 3 1.54 14.32 -48.68
N ASP A 4 0.44 14.18 -47.94
CA ASP A 4 0.18 14.92 -46.71
C ASP A 4 1.20 14.45 -45.66
N LYS A 5 2.01 15.39 -45.17
CA LYS A 5 3.00 15.18 -44.12
C LYS A 5 2.26 15.13 -42.79
N GLU A 6 2.02 13.93 -42.26
CA GLU A 6 1.56 13.80 -40.88
C GLU A 6 2.63 14.34 -39.92
N PRO A 7 2.28 15.18 -38.94
CA PRO A 7 3.25 15.66 -37.96
C PRO A 7 3.63 14.52 -37.01
N ASP A 8 4.89 14.11 -37.06
CA ASP A 8 5.47 13.11 -36.17
C ASP A 8 5.33 13.54 -34.70
N TYR A 9 4.43 12.87 -33.98
CA TYR A 9 4.05 13.17 -32.58
C TYR A 9 5.26 13.24 -31.61
N ARG A 10 6.36 12.56 -31.94
CA ARG A 10 7.59 12.51 -31.14
C ARG A 10 8.34 13.85 -31.09
N ASP A 11 8.26 14.64 -32.16
CA ASP A 11 8.95 15.93 -32.26
C ASP A 11 8.21 17.00 -31.44
N SER A 12 6.87 16.90 -31.36
CA SER A 12 6.03 17.80 -30.57
C SER A 12 6.36 17.78 -29.06
N LYS A 13 6.83 16.64 -28.54
CA LYS A 13 7.11 16.49 -27.11
C LYS A 13 8.39 17.23 -26.71
N HIS A 14 9.43 17.17 -27.53
CA HIS A 14 10.71 17.82 -27.27
C HIS A 14 10.59 19.35 -27.35
N VAL A 15 9.75 19.86 -28.26
CA VAL A 15 9.44 21.30 -28.34
C VAL A 15 8.69 21.79 -27.10
N ARG A 16 7.73 21.02 -26.57
CA ARG A 16 7.03 21.39 -25.32
C ARG A 16 7.96 21.34 -24.10
N ASP A 17 8.76 20.29 -23.99
CA ASP A 17 9.67 20.11 -22.86
C ASP A 17 10.75 21.22 -22.82
N THR A 18 11.22 21.67 -23.99
CA THR A 18 12.18 22.80 -24.11
C THR A 18 11.54 24.17 -23.88
N GLN A 19 10.26 24.36 -24.20
CA GLN A 19 9.52 25.58 -23.86
C GLN A 19 9.27 25.68 -22.35
N ASN A 20 8.89 24.56 -21.71
CA ASN A 20 8.65 24.49 -20.27
C ASN A 20 9.95 24.72 -19.47
N ALA A 21 11.09 24.21 -19.94
CA ALA A 21 12.39 24.42 -19.30
C ALA A 21 12.86 25.90 -19.30
N LYS A 22 12.37 26.75 -20.22
CA LYS A 22 12.71 28.18 -20.29
C LYS A 22 11.83 29.05 -19.38
N GLN A 23 10.71 28.52 -18.91
CA GLN A 23 9.80 29.16 -17.97
C GLN A 23 10.10 28.58 -16.58
N GLY A 24 11.11 29.14 -15.88
CA GLY A 24 11.61 28.56 -14.63
C GLY A 24 10.50 28.18 -13.64
N LEU A 25 10.61 27.01 -12.99
CA LEU A 25 9.62 26.34 -12.09
C LEU A 25 8.32 27.13 -11.83
N GLN A 26 7.48 27.31 -12.85
CA GLN A 26 6.16 27.89 -12.66
C GLN A 26 5.21 26.78 -12.25
N ARG A 27 4.36 27.06 -11.26
CA ARG A 27 3.29 26.16 -10.86
C ARG A 27 2.23 26.18 -11.97
N ASP A 28 1.79 25.00 -12.40
CA ASP A 28 0.71 24.88 -13.39
C ASP A 28 -0.48 25.78 -13.04
N ASP A 29 -1.14 26.36 -14.04
CA ASP A 29 -2.22 27.34 -13.85
C ASP A 29 -3.36 26.84 -12.95
N TRP A 30 -3.67 25.54 -13.00
CA TRP A 30 -4.66 24.91 -12.13
C TRP A 30 -4.28 24.90 -10.64
N MET A 31 -2.99 25.10 -10.31
CA MET A 31 -2.49 25.23 -8.94
C MET A 31 -2.46 26.67 -8.42
N MET A 32 -2.62 27.67 -9.30
CA MET A 32 -2.62 29.09 -8.94
C MET A 32 -4.02 29.70 -9.02
N MET A 33 -4.95 29.06 -9.73
CA MET A 33 -6.34 29.49 -9.77
C MET A 33 -7.09 28.98 -8.53
N PRO A 34 -7.70 29.87 -7.72
CA PRO A 34 -8.63 29.42 -6.69
C PRO A 34 -9.80 28.70 -7.38
N PRO A 35 -10.34 27.63 -6.76
CA PRO A 35 -11.53 26.97 -7.30
C PRO A 35 -12.65 28.02 -7.46
N THR A 36 -13.14 28.17 -8.68
CA THR A 36 -14.18 29.15 -9.02
C THR A 36 -15.41 28.90 -8.13
N GLN A 37 -15.75 29.88 -7.29
CA GLN A 37 -16.82 29.73 -6.28
C GLN A 37 -18.22 29.52 -6.89
N ASP A 38 -18.36 29.76 -8.18
CA ASP A 38 -19.62 29.65 -8.90
C ASP A 38 -20.00 28.22 -9.32
N GLY A 39 -19.09 27.24 -9.16
CA GLY A 39 -19.37 25.85 -9.55
C GLY A 39 -20.08 25.01 -8.47
N LEU A 40 -19.86 25.32 -7.20
CA LEU A 40 -20.36 24.53 -6.07
C LEU A 40 -21.63 25.11 -5.48
N LEU A 41 -21.67 26.44 -5.26
CA LEU A 41 -22.82 27.13 -4.70
C LEU A 41 -23.99 27.17 -5.69
N ALA A 42 -23.74 27.40 -6.99
CA ALA A 42 -24.79 27.36 -8.02
C ALA A 42 -25.34 25.95 -8.29
N ARG A 43 -24.58 24.89 -7.98
CA ARG A 43 -25.04 23.48 -8.04
C ARG A 43 -25.79 23.03 -6.79
N MET A 44 -25.74 23.80 -5.71
CA MET A 44 -26.39 23.50 -4.43
C MET A 44 -27.65 24.36 -4.28
N ASP A 45 -28.65 24.13 -5.14
CA ASP A 45 -29.98 24.70 -4.94
C ASP A 45 -30.60 24.07 -3.68
N PRO A 46 -30.78 24.82 -2.57
CA PRO A 46 -31.24 24.29 -1.30
C PRO A 46 -32.71 23.82 -1.34
N THR A 47 -33.44 24.16 -2.40
CA THR A 47 -34.85 23.78 -2.58
C THR A 47 -35.02 22.41 -3.25
N LYS A 48 -33.96 21.87 -3.87
CA LYS A 48 -33.98 20.59 -4.58
C LYS A 48 -33.36 19.51 -3.69
N LEU A 49 -34.23 18.74 -3.04
CA LEU A 49 -33.87 17.52 -2.31
C LEU A 49 -33.19 16.53 -3.26
N ARG A 50 -31.85 16.45 -3.21
CA ARG A 50 -31.10 15.39 -3.89
C ARG A 50 -31.27 14.07 -3.11
N PRO A 51 -31.35 12.91 -3.78
CA PRO A 51 -31.29 11.61 -3.12
C PRO A 51 -29.87 11.39 -2.57
N GLY A 52 -29.57 12.04 -1.45
CA GLY A 52 -28.26 12.09 -0.80
C GLY A 52 -28.24 11.32 0.51
N LYS A 53 -28.88 10.16 0.57
CA LYS A 53 -28.76 9.24 1.70
C LYS A 53 -28.62 7.82 1.15
N PHE A 54 -27.58 7.11 1.61
CA PHE A 54 -27.55 5.66 1.48
C PHE A 54 -28.85 5.12 2.10
N ARG A 55 -29.48 4.12 1.45
CA ARG A 55 -30.65 3.43 1.99
C ARG A 55 -30.25 2.60 3.21
N SER A 56 -29.85 3.24 4.31
CA SER A 56 -29.66 2.62 5.62
C SER A 56 -31.02 2.56 6.32
N GLY A 57 -31.91 1.74 5.76
CA GLY A 57 -33.21 1.44 6.33
C GLY A 57 -33.45 -0.06 6.23
N LYS A 58 -34.09 -0.62 7.26
CA LYS A 58 -34.35 -2.05 7.59
C LYS A 58 -34.71 -3.01 6.42
N ALA A 59 -34.96 -2.52 5.21
CA ALA A 59 -35.19 -3.32 4.00
C ALA A 59 -33.90 -3.64 3.19
N ALA A 60 -32.71 -3.21 3.64
CA ALA A 60 -31.42 -3.68 3.13
C ALA A 60 -30.90 -4.94 3.87
N GLY A 61 -31.77 -5.62 4.62
CA GLY A 61 -31.48 -6.90 5.28
C GLY A 61 -31.49 -8.08 4.31
N GLY A 62 -30.55 -8.11 3.36
CA GLY A 62 -29.96 -9.39 2.94
C GLY A 62 -29.18 -9.98 4.12
N PRO A 63 -29.00 -11.32 4.20
CA PRO A 63 -28.60 -11.99 5.43
C PRO A 63 -27.34 -11.36 6.00
N ALA A 64 -27.41 -11.04 7.30
CA ALA A 64 -26.35 -10.42 8.09
C ALA A 64 -25.01 -11.14 7.87
N GLY A 65 -24.14 -10.54 7.06
CA GLY A 65 -22.80 -11.01 6.77
C GLY A 65 -21.90 -9.80 6.65
N GLY A 66 -21.04 -9.59 7.65
CA GLY A 66 -20.14 -8.46 7.74
C GLY A 66 -19.26 -8.30 6.50
N GLY A 67 -19.61 -7.35 5.64
CA GLY A 67 -18.80 -6.93 4.52
C GLY A 67 -18.20 -5.57 4.81
N ILE A 68 -16.86 -5.51 4.90
CA ILE A 68 -15.94 -4.34 4.93
C ILE A 68 -16.18 -3.32 6.06
N GLU A 69 -17.41 -2.89 6.28
CA GLU A 69 -17.80 -1.98 7.36
C GLU A 69 -17.61 -2.61 8.75
N SER A 70 -17.71 -3.93 8.85
CA SER A 70 -17.47 -4.66 10.11
C SER A 70 -16.00 -4.70 10.53
N THR A 71 -15.05 -4.42 9.63
CA THR A 71 -13.60 -4.55 9.95
C THR A 71 -13.10 -3.38 10.80
N TRP A 72 -13.73 -2.22 10.74
CA TRP A 72 -13.32 -1.05 11.53
C TRP A 72 -14.14 -0.85 12.81
N THR A 73 -15.29 -1.54 12.94
CA THR A 73 -16.11 -1.58 14.18
C THR A 73 -16.08 -2.96 14.87
N GLU A 74 -15.06 -3.78 14.59
CA GLU A 74 -14.95 -5.14 15.13
C GLU A 74 -14.59 -5.13 16.62
N THR A 75 -15.32 -5.89 17.46
CA THR A 75 -14.92 -6.11 18.86
C THR A 75 -13.66 -6.97 18.94
N PRO A 76 -12.84 -6.90 20.01
CA PRO A 76 -11.60 -7.68 20.08
C PRO A 76 -11.84 -9.20 20.01
N GLU A 77 -12.98 -9.68 20.52
CA GLU A 77 -13.36 -11.10 20.43
C GLU A 77 -13.70 -11.52 18.99
N GLN A 78 -14.42 -10.66 18.26
CA GLN A 78 -14.73 -10.89 16.85
C GLN A 78 -13.44 -10.95 16.01
N LYS A 79 -12.47 -10.07 16.29
CA LYS A 79 -11.16 -10.08 15.63
C LYS A 79 -10.37 -11.37 15.88
N ARG A 80 -10.43 -11.94 17.09
CA ARG A 80 -9.80 -13.24 17.39
C ARG A 80 -10.46 -14.36 16.60
N LYS A 81 -11.80 -14.39 16.59
CA LYS A 81 -12.57 -15.35 15.80
C LYS A 81 -12.28 -15.23 14.30
N ARG A 82 -12.11 -14.01 13.79
CA ARG A 82 -11.70 -13.75 12.40
C ARG A 82 -10.31 -14.33 12.12
N LEU A 83 -9.35 -14.07 13.00
CA LEU A 83 -7.98 -14.59 12.87
C LEU A 83 -7.95 -16.12 12.94
N GLU A 84 -8.68 -16.73 13.87
CA GLU A 84 -8.82 -18.19 13.98
C GLU A 84 -9.46 -18.80 12.73
N ASN A 85 -10.50 -18.17 12.19
CA ASN A 85 -11.13 -18.60 10.94
C ASN A 85 -10.23 -18.42 9.71
N GLU A 86 -9.36 -17.40 9.70
CA GLU A 86 -8.32 -17.23 8.67
C GLU A 86 -7.25 -18.33 8.78
N MET A 87 -6.80 -18.68 9.99
CA MET A 87 -5.87 -19.80 10.21
C MET A 87 -6.47 -21.14 9.80
N LEU A 88 -7.79 -21.32 9.99
CA LEU A 88 -8.53 -22.50 9.55
C LEU A 88 -8.94 -22.43 8.06
N GLY A 89 -8.70 -21.32 7.37
CA GLY A 89 -9.02 -21.12 5.95
C GLY A 89 -10.52 -21.04 5.63
N ILE A 90 -11.36 -20.70 6.60
CA ILE A 90 -12.83 -20.71 6.52
C ILE A 90 -13.40 -19.36 6.03
N ALA A 91 -12.61 -18.28 6.01
CA ALA A 91 -13.08 -16.99 5.53
C ALA A 91 -13.25 -16.99 3.99
N ALA A 92 -14.51 -17.05 3.53
CA ALA A 92 -14.85 -16.73 2.15
C ALA A 92 -14.52 -15.24 1.91
N PRO A 93 -13.80 -14.87 0.84
CA PRO A 93 -13.75 -13.47 0.42
C PRO A 93 -15.18 -13.00 0.23
N ALA A 94 -15.47 -11.75 0.59
CA ALA A 94 -16.83 -11.18 0.65
C ALA A 94 -17.68 -11.27 -0.64
N ASN A 95 -17.16 -11.88 -1.72
CA ASN A 95 -17.80 -12.04 -3.01
C ASN A 95 -17.85 -13.50 -3.56
N SER A 96 -17.51 -14.55 -2.81
CA SER A 96 -17.53 -15.92 -3.37
C SER A 96 -18.65 -16.80 -2.81
N SER A 97 -19.56 -17.22 -3.69
CA SER A 97 -20.59 -18.24 -3.46
C SER A 97 -19.97 -19.58 -3.03
N VAL A 98 -20.49 -20.13 -1.93
CA VAL A 98 -19.89 -21.18 -1.08
C VAL A 98 -19.84 -22.61 -1.66
N ASN A 99 -20.13 -22.85 -2.95
CA ASN A 99 -20.29 -24.23 -3.44
C ASN A 99 -19.28 -24.71 -4.50
N THR A 100 -18.08 -24.12 -4.62
CA THR A 100 -17.10 -24.53 -5.65
C THR A 100 -15.65 -24.62 -5.14
N ALA A 101 -15.44 -24.76 -3.83
CA ALA A 101 -14.11 -24.57 -3.22
C ALA A 101 -13.05 -25.65 -3.52
N GLN A 102 -13.40 -26.82 -4.08
CA GLN A 102 -12.43 -27.89 -4.35
C GLN A 102 -12.01 -28.03 -5.82
N SER A 103 -12.88 -27.80 -6.81
CA SER A 103 -12.48 -27.83 -8.23
C SER A 103 -11.76 -26.55 -8.66
N VAL A 104 -12.13 -25.42 -8.06
CA VAL A 104 -11.54 -24.10 -8.33
C VAL A 104 -10.06 -24.06 -7.95
N ARG A 105 -9.62 -24.78 -6.90
CA ARG A 105 -8.21 -24.81 -6.49
C ARG A 105 -7.26 -25.33 -7.59
N LYS A 106 -7.67 -26.37 -8.34
CA LYS A 106 -6.81 -26.96 -9.38
C LYS A 106 -6.80 -26.10 -10.64
N GLU A 107 -7.96 -25.59 -11.04
CA GLU A 107 -8.09 -24.68 -12.18
C GLU A 107 -7.41 -23.33 -11.92
N ASP A 108 -7.45 -22.84 -10.68
CA ASP A 108 -6.77 -21.63 -10.22
C ASP A 108 -5.26 -21.78 -10.26
N GLU A 109 -4.72 -22.95 -9.87
CA GLU A 109 -3.29 -23.23 -9.99
C GLU A 109 -2.84 -23.24 -11.46
N ASP A 110 -3.62 -23.85 -12.35
CA ASP A 110 -3.33 -23.86 -13.78
C ASP A 110 -3.48 -22.46 -14.42
N ALA A 111 -4.41 -21.63 -13.92
CA ALA A 111 -4.53 -20.23 -14.31
C ALA A 111 -3.36 -19.39 -13.78
N ALA A 112 -2.94 -19.59 -12.54
CA ALA A 112 -1.80 -18.91 -11.94
C ALA A 112 -0.49 -19.25 -12.66
N ARG A 113 -0.30 -20.51 -13.06
CA ARG A 113 0.84 -20.94 -13.89
C ARG A 113 0.84 -20.24 -15.26
N ARG A 114 -0.29 -20.23 -15.96
CA ARG A 114 -0.45 -19.52 -17.25
C ARG A 114 -0.16 -18.03 -17.13
N ILE A 115 -0.67 -17.37 -16.09
CA ILE A 115 -0.42 -15.95 -15.82
C ILE A 115 1.06 -15.71 -15.51
N LYS A 116 1.70 -16.59 -14.74
CA LYS A 116 3.13 -16.50 -14.40
C LYS A 116 3.99 -16.62 -15.66
N GLU A 117 3.75 -17.62 -16.51
CA GLU A 117 4.49 -17.80 -17.77
C GLU A 117 4.31 -16.61 -18.73
N TYR A 118 3.10 -16.06 -18.82
CA TYR A 118 2.85 -14.86 -19.62
C TYR A 118 3.60 -13.64 -19.06
N ASN A 119 3.56 -13.46 -17.74
CA ASN A 119 4.31 -12.40 -17.08
C ASN A 119 5.82 -12.58 -17.27
N GLU A 120 6.38 -13.79 -17.18
CA GLU A 120 7.81 -14.02 -17.40
C GLU A 120 8.26 -13.71 -18.83
N LYS A 121 7.38 -13.94 -19.82
CA LYS A 121 7.68 -13.69 -21.25
C LYS A 121 7.49 -12.23 -21.67
N HIS A 122 6.47 -11.55 -21.13
CA HIS A 122 6.08 -10.21 -21.57
C HIS A 122 6.38 -9.10 -20.56
N ARG A 123 6.52 -9.42 -19.29
CA ARG A 123 6.83 -8.46 -18.22
C ARG A 123 8.32 -8.53 -17.91
N GLY A 124 8.95 -7.37 -17.77
CA GLY A 124 10.32 -7.29 -17.27
C GLY A 124 10.45 -7.84 -15.86
N LYS A 125 11.70 -7.95 -15.38
CA LYS A 125 12.02 -8.34 -14.00
C LYS A 125 11.21 -7.48 -13.02
N SER A 126 10.70 -8.08 -11.94
CA SER A 126 9.99 -7.30 -10.95
C SER A 126 10.97 -6.40 -10.20
N LEU A 127 10.50 -5.23 -9.74
CA LEU A 127 11.28 -4.33 -8.87
C LEU A 127 11.84 -5.06 -7.64
N TYR A 128 11.08 -6.04 -7.13
CA TYR A 128 11.51 -6.88 -6.02
C TYR A 128 12.70 -7.77 -6.38
N ASP A 129 12.71 -8.36 -7.58
CA ASP A 129 13.83 -9.17 -8.07
C ASP A 129 15.07 -8.32 -8.36
N GLU A 130 14.88 -7.10 -8.84
CA GLU A 130 15.97 -6.14 -9.00
C GLU A 130 16.54 -5.73 -7.65
N HIS A 131 15.69 -5.38 -6.69
CA HIS A 131 16.13 -4.99 -5.36
C HIS A 131 16.83 -6.14 -4.61
N LYS A 132 16.38 -7.39 -4.81
CA LYS A 132 17.06 -8.58 -4.31
C LYS A 132 18.48 -8.74 -4.87
N LYS A 133 18.69 -8.42 -6.15
CA LYS A 133 20.02 -8.48 -6.79
C LYS A 133 20.92 -7.33 -6.38
N THR A 134 20.34 -6.14 -6.14
CA THR A 134 21.11 -4.96 -5.72
C THR A 134 21.46 -4.99 -4.23
N LYS A 135 20.73 -5.78 -3.42
CA LYS A 135 21.13 -6.00 -2.04
C LYS A 135 22.35 -6.92 -2.06
N PRO A 136 23.56 -6.43 -1.77
CA PRO A 136 24.67 -7.35 -1.60
C PRO A 136 24.27 -8.32 -0.49
N GLU A 137 24.36 -9.63 -0.78
CA GLU A 137 24.53 -10.61 0.29
C GLU A 137 25.68 -10.07 1.13
N GLU A 138 25.35 -9.60 2.34
CA GLU A 138 26.35 -9.16 3.31
C GLU A 138 27.22 -10.39 3.53
N LYS A 139 28.38 -10.43 2.84
CA LYS A 139 29.43 -11.39 3.15
C LYS A 139 29.58 -11.30 4.66
N GLU A 140 29.44 -12.44 5.33
CA GLU A 140 29.52 -12.53 6.79
C GLU A 140 30.87 -11.98 7.25
N ASP A 141 30.92 -10.66 7.44
CA ASP A 141 32.09 -9.92 7.84
C ASP A 141 32.08 -9.98 9.36
N ASP A 142 32.83 -10.94 9.90
CA ASP A 142 32.98 -11.19 11.34
C ASP A 142 33.41 -9.88 12.04
N PRO A 143 32.49 -9.17 12.73
CA PRO A 143 32.78 -7.85 13.28
C PRO A 143 33.77 -7.91 14.46
N SER A 144 34.05 -9.12 14.98
CA SER A 144 35.02 -9.36 16.05
C SER A 144 36.47 -9.46 15.57
N LYS A 145 36.71 -9.67 14.27
CA LYS A 145 38.06 -9.82 13.69
C LYS A 145 38.51 -8.59 12.90
N ARG A 146 37.60 -7.68 12.59
CA ARG A 146 37.86 -6.45 11.85
C ARG A 146 38.16 -5.28 12.79
N ALA A 147 39.13 -4.44 12.45
CA ALA A 147 39.35 -3.18 13.15
C ALA A 147 38.15 -2.25 12.94
N PHE A 148 37.79 -1.50 13.98
CA PHE A 148 36.65 -0.59 13.97
C PHE A 148 36.77 0.45 12.86
N ASP A 149 35.76 0.50 11.99
CA ASP A 149 35.66 1.43 10.86
C ASP A 149 34.35 2.19 11.00
N ARG A 150 34.47 3.47 11.34
CA ARG A 150 33.33 4.36 11.63
C ARG A 150 32.29 4.34 10.50
N GLU A 151 32.68 4.33 9.23
CA GLU A 151 31.71 4.44 8.13
C GLU A 151 30.85 3.18 8.02
N LYS A 152 31.47 2.02 8.22
CA LYS A 152 30.80 0.72 8.17
C LYS A 152 30.08 0.36 9.47
N ASP A 153 30.68 0.66 10.62
CA ASP A 153 30.19 0.23 11.93
C ASP A 153 29.27 1.28 12.60
N VAL A 154 29.31 2.55 12.16
CA VAL A 154 28.51 3.65 12.73
C VAL A 154 27.78 4.50 11.68
N GLY A 155 28.40 4.73 10.51
CA GLY A 155 27.94 5.69 9.50
C GLY A 155 26.66 5.29 8.77
N GLY A 156 26.43 3.99 8.61
CA GLY A 156 25.16 3.44 8.14
C GLY A 156 24.13 3.43 9.27
N GLY A 157 23.51 4.59 9.56
CA GLY A 157 22.57 4.78 10.68
C GLY A 157 21.78 3.53 11.04
N MET A 158 21.94 3.07 12.29
CA MET A 158 21.48 1.78 12.81
C MET A 158 20.06 1.46 12.32
N LYS A 159 19.95 0.62 11.28
CA LYS A 159 18.66 0.15 10.76
C LYS A 159 18.16 -0.91 11.72
N ILE A 160 17.56 -0.48 12.83
CA ILE A 160 17.00 -1.38 13.84
C ILE A 160 15.84 -2.16 13.19
N GLY A 161 16.12 -3.42 12.87
CA GLY A 161 15.13 -4.36 12.37
C GLY A 161 14.00 -4.59 13.39
N HIS A 162 12.87 -5.11 12.93
CA HIS A 162 11.67 -5.27 13.75
C HIS A 162 11.90 -6.14 15.00
N ALA A 163 12.65 -7.25 14.86
CA ALA A 163 13.00 -8.13 15.99
C ALA A 163 13.83 -7.39 17.05
N LYS A 164 14.90 -6.71 16.62
CA LYS A 164 15.76 -5.90 17.50
C LYS A 164 15.00 -4.76 18.18
N ARG A 165 14.04 -4.14 17.48
CA ARG A 165 13.14 -3.11 18.05
C ARG A 165 12.29 -3.69 19.16
N LYS A 166 11.70 -4.87 18.95
CA LYS A 166 10.87 -5.55 19.94
C LYS A 166 11.69 -5.94 21.18
N GLU A 167 12.89 -6.46 20.99
CA GLU A 167 13.82 -6.76 22.09
C GLU A 167 14.19 -5.50 22.88
N MET A 168 14.47 -4.39 22.20
CA MET A 168 14.78 -3.12 22.85
C MET A 168 13.60 -2.61 23.67
N VAL A 169 12.37 -2.71 23.16
CA VAL A 169 11.15 -2.32 23.88
C VAL A 169 10.90 -3.21 25.10
N ASN A 170 11.08 -4.53 24.96
CA ASN A 170 10.95 -5.46 26.09
C ASN A 170 11.97 -5.14 27.19
N ARG A 171 13.24 -4.93 26.80
CA ARG A 171 14.30 -4.55 27.74
C ARG A 171 14.06 -3.17 28.36
N ALA A 172 13.41 -2.26 27.63
CA ALA A 172 13.04 -0.95 28.13
C ALA A 172 11.93 -1.00 29.19
N ALA A 173 11.03 -1.97 29.12
CA ALA A 173 10.01 -2.18 30.15
C ALA A 173 10.66 -2.48 31.51
N ASP A 174 11.75 -3.26 31.55
CA ASP A 174 12.45 -3.57 32.80
C ASP A 174 13.18 -2.36 33.39
N PHE A 175 13.59 -1.36 32.57
CA PHE A 175 14.27 -0.16 33.07
C PHE A 175 13.36 0.74 33.92
N THR A 176 12.03 0.72 33.71
CA THR A 176 11.12 1.52 34.53
C THR A 176 11.06 1.03 35.98
N SER A 177 11.33 -0.26 36.24
CA SER A 177 11.32 -0.84 37.59
C SER A 177 12.51 -0.39 38.44
N LYS A 178 13.65 -0.05 37.80
CA LYS A 178 14.88 0.37 38.47
C LYS A 178 14.84 1.84 38.90
N PHE A 179 13.95 2.63 38.30
CA PHE A 179 13.75 4.06 38.61
C PHE A 179 12.38 4.34 39.27
N ALA A 180 11.54 3.31 39.43
CA ALA A 180 10.33 3.40 40.24
C ALA A 180 10.74 3.56 41.72
N GLY A 181 10.93 4.80 42.14
CA GLY A 181 11.12 5.15 43.54
C GLY A 181 9.85 4.86 44.33
N GLY A 182 9.94 3.96 45.30
CA GLY A 182 8.90 3.76 46.32
C GLY A 182 8.86 2.31 46.81
N GLY A 183 9.10 1.99 48.08
CA GLY A 183 9.48 2.82 49.23
C GLY A 183 10.28 1.97 50.20
N PHE A 184 11.42 2.49 50.64
CA PHE A 184 12.15 1.95 51.78
C PHE A 184 11.75 2.80 52.98
N LEU A 185 10.68 2.37 53.67
CA LEU A 185 10.25 2.77 55.01
C LEU A 185 9.47 1.59 55.58
#